data_AF-A0A962C336-F1
#
_entry.id   AF-A0A962C336-F1
#
_cell.length_a   1.000
_cell.length_b   1.000
_cell.length_c   1.000
_cell.angle_alpha   90.00
_cell.angle_beta   90.00
_cell.angle_gamma   90.00
#
_symmetry.space_group_name_H-M   'P 1'
#
loop_
_entity.id
_entity.type
_entity.pdbx_description
1 polymer ?
#
loop_
_entity_poly.entity_id
_entity_poly.type
_entity_poly.pdbx_seq_one_letter_code
_entity_poly.pdbx_strand_id
1 'polypeptide(L)'
;NDANLVMFRHVLAPVDKAAAARLLEQTRALHKATTQSRDATFAAARRLRATIEDLLPTVAAFNYGPDSLDAILASIEADAKRGEYRDYASAEQVAMAAQSVVVAFENDGKVDGEKAQMLRNRLDALYATIKDENSWSVQNFNNALAALRAAAP
;
A
#
# COMPACT_ATOMS: atom_id res chain seq x y z
N ASN A 1 -8.14 1.92 10.99
CA ASN A 1 -7.28 1.26 10.00
C ASN A 1 -7.22 2.17 8.78
N ASP A 2 -6.02 2.51 8.33
CA ASP A 2 -5.65 3.42 7.24
C ASP A 2 -5.16 2.71 5.97
N ALA A 3 -5.48 1.41 5.80
CA ALA A 3 -5.13 0.61 4.62
C ALA A 3 -5.54 1.25 3.29
N ASN A 4 -6.69 1.93 3.22
CA ASN A 4 -7.11 2.65 2.01
C ASN A 4 -6.17 3.80 1.65
N LEU A 5 -5.65 4.50 2.66
CA LEU A 5 -4.67 5.58 2.47
C LEU A 5 -3.31 5.00 2.08
N VAL A 6 -2.89 3.90 2.71
CA VAL A 6 -1.67 3.15 2.34
C VAL A 6 -1.74 2.69 0.89
N MET A 7 -2.85 2.08 0.47
CA MET A 7 -3.12 1.69 -0.91
C MET A 7 -3.02 2.88 -1.86
N PHE A 8 -3.76 3.97 -1.60
CA PHE A 8 -3.80 5.14 -2.48
C PHE A 8 -2.40 5.73 -2.70
N ARG A 9 -1.58 5.78 -1.65
CA ARG A 9 -0.19 6.22 -1.72
C ARG A 9 0.65 5.35 -2.66
N HIS A 10 0.46 4.04 -2.67
CA HIS A 10 1.20 3.15 -3.59
C HIS A 10 0.65 3.17 -5.01
N VAL A 11 -0.66 3.40 -5.19
CA VAL A 11 -1.28 3.62 -6.50
C VAL A 11 -0.73 4.85 -7.23
N LEU A 12 -0.14 5.81 -6.49
CA LEU A 12 0.60 6.93 -7.07
C LEU A 12 1.99 6.57 -7.61
N ALA A 13 2.54 5.40 -7.32
CA ALA A 13 3.89 5.02 -7.77
C ALA A 13 4.08 5.11 -9.31
N PRO A 14 3.13 4.65 -10.14
CA PRO A 14 3.19 4.85 -11.60
C PRO A 14 2.69 6.23 -12.06
N VAL A 15 2.06 7.04 -11.20
CA VAL A 15 1.40 8.31 -11.57
C VAL A 15 2.25 9.53 -11.21
N ASP A 16 2.60 9.66 -9.94
CA ASP A 16 3.35 10.77 -9.37
C ASP A 16 4.09 10.30 -8.11
N LYS A 17 5.36 9.91 -8.29
CA LYS A 17 6.24 9.47 -7.19
C LYS A 17 6.46 10.55 -6.13
N ALA A 18 6.46 11.83 -6.52
CA ALA A 18 6.63 12.92 -5.58
C ALA A 18 5.38 13.10 -4.72
N ALA A 19 4.19 12.92 -5.28
CA ALA A 19 2.94 12.87 -4.52
C ALA A 19 2.90 11.69 -3.54
N ALA A 20 3.35 10.50 -3.94
CA ALA A 20 3.44 9.34 -3.06
C ALA A 20 4.31 9.62 -1.81
N ALA A 21 5.49 10.23 -2.02
CA ALA A 21 6.39 10.63 -0.93
C ALA A 21 5.76 11.71 -0.03
N ARG A 22 5.10 12.71 -0.63
CA ARG A 22 4.38 13.76 0.11
C ARG A 22 3.26 13.20 0.97
N LEU A 23 2.48 12.23 0.48
CA LEU A 23 1.44 11.58 1.28
C LEU A 23 2.03 10.78 2.44
N LEU A 24 3.15 10.06 2.25
CA LEU A 24 3.83 9.36 3.35
C LEU A 24 4.17 10.33 4.50
N GLU A 25 4.79 11.46 4.16
CA GLU A 25 5.17 12.48 5.14
C GLU A 25 3.95 13.11 5.82
N GLN A 26 2.86 13.36 5.09
CA GLN A 26 1.63 13.90 5.67
C GLN A 26 0.92 12.89 6.58
N THR A 27 0.93 11.60 6.24
CA THR A 27 0.41 10.53 7.11
C THR A 27 1.21 10.45 8.41
N ARG A 28 2.54 10.49 8.33
CA ARG A 28 3.42 10.56 9.51
C ARG A 28 3.16 11.80 10.35
N ALA A 29 3.00 12.96 9.72
CA ALA A 29 2.66 14.19 10.39
C ALA A 29 1.30 14.10 11.11
N LEU A 30 0.31 13.46 10.49
CA LEU A 30 -0.99 13.20 11.12
C LEU A 30 -0.83 12.27 12.34
N HIS A 31 -0.13 11.14 12.21
CA HIS A 31 0.14 10.23 13.33
C HIS A 31 0.88 10.91 14.48
N LYS A 32 1.84 11.79 14.18
CA LYS A 32 2.52 12.59 15.20
C LYS A 32 1.57 13.59 15.86
N ALA A 33 0.68 14.22 15.09
CA ALA A 33 -0.22 15.25 15.62
C ALA A 33 -1.26 14.71 16.61
N THR A 34 -1.64 13.42 16.50
CA THR A 34 -2.58 12.77 17.43
C THR A 34 -2.06 12.72 18.87
N THR A 35 -0.75 12.74 19.07
CA THR A 35 -0.11 12.76 20.40
C THR A 35 0.11 14.17 20.93
N GLN A 36 -0.15 15.21 20.13
CA GLN A 36 0.14 16.61 20.49
C GLN A 36 -1.11 17.34 20.97
N SER A 37 -2.12 17.48 20.11
CA SER A 37 -3.38 18.13 20.45
C SER A 37 -4.47 17.85 19.42
N ARG A 38 -5.72 18.08 19.81
CA ARG A 38 -6.87 17.99 18.91
C ARG A 38 -6.76 18.96 17.73
N ASP A 39 -6.33 20.19 17.98
CA ASP A 39 -6.18 21.21 16.93
C ASP A 39 -5.05 20.87 15.96
N ALA A 40 -3.92 20.38 16.46
CA ALA A 40 -2.82 19.89 15.62
C ALA A 40 -3.28 18.72 14.74
N THR A 41 -4.05 17.79 15.32
CA THR A 41 -4.63 16.64 14.59
C THR A 41 -5.53 17.11 13.45
N PHE A 42 -6.45 18.05 13.72
CA PHE A 42 -7.33 18.57 12.69
C PHE A 42 -6.60 19.35 11.60
N ALA A 43 -5.57 20.11 11.97
CA ALA A 43 -4.75 20.83 10.99
C ALA A 43 -4.02 19.85 10.05
N ALA A 44 -3.38 18.82 10.60
CA ALA A 44 -2.70 17.79 9.83
C ALA A 44 -3.66 17.00 8.93
N ALA A 45 -4.82 16.61 9.45
CA ALA A 45 -5.84 15.88 8.71
C ALA A 45 -6.41 16.70 7.54
N ARG A 46 -6.68 18.01 7.75
CA ARG A 46 -7.14 18.91 6.67
C ARG A 46 -6.10 19.04 5.57
N ARG A 47 -4.83 19.17 5.95
CA ARG A 47 -3.72 19.27 4.98
C ARG A 47 -3.60 17.99 4.14
N LEU A 48 -3.64 16.83 4.79
CA LEU A 48 -3.62 15.53 4.11
C LEU A 48 -4.82 15.39 3.17
N ARG A 49 -6.03 15.72 3.64
CA ARG A 49 -7.25 15.66 2.84
C ARG A 49 -7.16 16.53 1.59
N ALA A 50 -6.73 17.79 1.73
CA ALA A 50 -6.59 18.70 0.59
C ALA A 50 -5.62 18.15 -0.46
N THR A 51 -4.50 17.54 -0.02
CA THR A 51 -3.55 16.92 -0.95
C THR A 51 -4.16 15.71 -1.66
N ILE A 52 -4.97 14.89 -0.97
CA ILE A 52 -5.68 13.77 -1.61
C ILE A 52 -6.70 14.29 -2.62
N GLU A 53 -7.54 15.25 -2.24
CA GLU A 53 -8.56 15.86 -3.11
C GLU A 53 -7.95 16.40 -4.41
N ASP A 54 -6.80 17.08 -4.33
CA ASP A 54 -6.07 17.59 -5.49
C ASP A 54 -5.51 16.48 -6.41
N LEU A 55 -5.19 15.30 -5.87
CA LEU A 55 -4.63 14.17 -6.61
C LEU A 55 -5.70 13.28 -7.27
N LEU A 56 -6.94 13.31 -6.77
CA LEU A 56 -8.02 12.44 -7.26
C LEU A 56 -8.24 12.55 -8.78
N PRO A 57 -8.31 13.74 -9.41
CA PRO A 57 -8.51 13.84 -10.86
C PRO A 57 -7.37 13.19 -11.66
N THR A 58 -6.12 13.38 -11.22
CA THR A 58 -4.94 12.83 -11.89
C THR A 58 -4.90 11.31 -11.79
N VAL A 59 -5.19 10.76 -10.60
CA VAL A 59 -5.27 9.31 -10.38
C VAL A 59 -6.41 8.70 -11.20
N ALA A 60 -7.59 9.33 -11.21
CA ALA A 60 -8.74 8.84 -11.96
C ALA A 60 -8.55 8.87 -13.48
N ALA A 61 -7.77 9.82 -14.00
CA ALA A 61 -7.48 9.93 -15.43
C ALA A 61 -6.32 9.03 -15.89
N PHE A 62 -5.55 8.44 -14.95
CA PHE A 62 -4.41 7.61 -15.29
C PHE A 62 -4.85 6.25 -15.83
N ASN A 63 -4.27 5.83 -16.96
CA ASN A 63 -4.53 4.51 -17.52
C ASN A 63 -3.62 3.45 -16.88
N TYR A 64 -4.17 2.72 -15.92
CA TYR A 64 -3.48 1.60 -15.27
C TYR A 64 -3.40 0.38 -16.19
N GLY A 65 -2.27 0.23 -16.89
CA GLY A 65 -1.93 -0.98 -17.65
C GLY A 65 -1.32 -2.07 -16.75
N PRO A 66 -1.12 -3.30 -17.28
CA PRO A 66 -0.55 -4.42 -16.52
C PRO A 66 0.74 -4.08 -15.75
N ASP A 67 1.67 -3.37 -16.39
CA ASP A 67 2.95 -2.92 -15.78
C ASP A 67 2.77 -2.01 -14.55
N SER A 68 1.60 -1.38 -14.41
CA SER A 68 1.29 -0.56 -13.24
C SER A 68 1.20 -1.40 -11.97
N LEU A 69 0.80 -2.68 -12.08
CA LEU A 69 0.73 -3.58 -10.93
C LEU A 69 2.13 -3.85 -10.36
N ASP A 70 3.13 -4.14 -11.21
CA ASP A 70 4.51 -4.28 -10.76
C ASP A 70 5.02 -2.98 -10.13
N ALA A 71 4.76 -1.81 -10.74
CA ALA A 71 5.18 -0.53 -10.17
C ALA A 71 4.60 -0.28 -8.76
N ILE A 72 3.34 -0.65 -8.53
CA ILE A 72 2.66 -0.52 -7.24
C ILE A 72 3.24 -1.51 -6.22
N LEU A 73 3.38 -2.80 -6.58
CA LEU A 73 3.94 -3.83 -5.69
C LEU A 73 5.43 -3.57 -5.39
N ALA A 74 6.19 -3.05 -6.36
CA ALA A 74 7.57 -2.61 -6.19
C ALA A 74 7.67 -1.45 -5.19
N SER A 75 6.71 -0.52 -5.23
CA SER A 75 6.64 0.54 -4.22
C SER A 75 6.36 -0.02 -2.83
N ILE A 76 5.44 -0.98 -2.69
CA ILE A 76 5.18 -1.65 -1.40
C ILE A 76 6.44 -2.33 -0.87
N GLU A 77 7.12 -3.11 -1.71
CA GLU A 77 8.35 -3.82 -1.32
C GLU A 77 9.49 -2.85 -0.95
N ALA A 78 9.62 -1.72 -1.67
CA ALA A 78 10.61 -0.71 -1.38
C ALA A 78 10.40 -0.06 0.00
N ASP A 79 9.15 0.12 0.42
CA ASP A 79 8.78 0.64 1.74
C ASP A 79 9.04 -0.39 2.85
N ALA A 80 8.74 -1.67 2.58
CA ALA A 80 9.11 -2.76 3.47
C ALA A 80 10.62 -2.78 3.75
N LYS A 81 11.44 -2.60 2.70
CA LYS A 81 12.92 -2.51 2.80
C LYS A 81 13.40 -1.28 3.58
N ARG A 82 12.65 -0.17 3.57
CA ARG A 82 12.94 1.02 4.39
C ARG A 82 12.50 0.89 5.84
N GLY A 83 11.77 -0.19 6.18
CA GLY A 83 11.28 -0.44 7.52
C GLY A 83 9.99 0.29 7.85
N GLU A 84 9.15 0.60 6.85
CA GLU A 84 7.82 1.19 7.08
C GLU A 84 6.83 0.21 7.75
N TYR A 85 7.08 -1.10 7.65
CA TYR A 85 6.16 -2.15 8.12
C TYR A 85 6.74 -3.00 9.26
N ARG A 86 7.32 -2.32 10.25
CA ARG A 86 8.08 -2.99 11.34
C ARG A 86 7.23 -3.48 12.50
N ASP A 87 6.00 -3.00 12.61
CA ASP A 87 5.04 -3.46 13.59
C ASP A 87 3.90 -4.24 12.92
N TYR A 88 3.25 -5.10 13.70
CA TYR A 88 2.18 -5.97 13.22
C TYR A 88 1.02 -5.19 12.58
N ALA A 89 0.60 -4.08 13.19
CA ALA A 89 -0.51 -3.28 12.69
C ALA A 89 -0.21 -2.67 11.29
N SER A 90 1.00 -2.13 11.09
CA SER A 90 1.44 -1.63 9.79
C SER A 90 1.52 -2.74 8.72
N ALA A 91 1.92 -3.95 9.12
CA ALA A 91 1.96 -5.12 8.25
C ALA A 91 0.57 -5.57 7.81
N GLU A 92 -0.42 -5.61 8.73
CA GLU A 92 -1.81 -5.90 8.39
C GLU A 92 -2.37 -4.90 7.37
N GLN A 93 -2.13 -3.61 7.58
CA GLN A 93 -2.63 -2.57 6.70
C GLN A 93 -2.08 -2.69 5.28
N VAL A 94 -0.78 -2.94 5.16
CA VAL A 94 -0.17 -3.05 3.83
C VAL A 94 -0.54 -4.37 3.13
N ALA A 95 -0.78 -5.46 3.88
CA ALA A 95 -1.32 -6.69 3.30
C ALA A 95 -2.72 -6.47 2.71
N MET A 96 -3.60 -5.77 3.43
CA MET A 96 -4.93 -5.36 2.94
C MET A 96 -4.86 -4.44 1.73
N ALA A 97 -3.92 -3.49 1.74
CA ALA A 97 -3.67 -2.60 0.60
C ALA A 97 -3.21 -3.40 -0.63
N ALA A 98 -2.26 -4.32 -0.47
CA ALA A 98 -1.74 -5.15 -1.54
C ALA A 98 -2.84 -6.04 -2.15
N GLN A 99 -3.67 -6.66 -1.31
CA GLN A 99 -4.83 -7.43 -1.79
C GLN A 99 -5.79 -6.56 -2.61
N SER A 100 -6.11 -5.37 -2.11
CA SER A 100 -7.07 -4.47 -2.76
C SER A 100 -6.61 -4.08 -4.16
N VAL A 101 -5.31 -3.80 -4.33
CA VAL A 101 -4.71 -3.52 -5.64
C VAL A 101 -4.77 -4.74 -6.56
N VAL A 102 -4.32 -5.91 -6.08
CA VAL A 102 -4.31 -7.13 -6.89
C VAL A 102 -5.72 -7.50 -7.36
N VAL A 103 -6.71 -7.46 -6.47
CA VAL A 103 -8.11 -7.75 -6.79
C VAL A 103 -8.67 -6.74 -7.78
N ALA A 104 -8.32 -5.45 -7.66
CA ALA A 104 -8.75 -4.43 -8.63
C ALA A 104 -8.21 -4.72 -10.05
N PHE A 105 -6.94 -5.09 -10.17
CA PHE A 105 -6.33 -5.43 -11.47
C PHE A 105 -6.86 -6.74 -12.05
N GLU A 106 -7.17 -7.73 -11.21
CA GLU A 106 -7.84 -8.96 -11.63
C GLU A 106 -9.25 -8.66 -12.18
N ASN A 107 -10.04 -7.88 -11.44
CA ASN A 107 -11.41 -7.52 -11.82
C ASN A 107 -11.47 -6.71 -13.12
N ASP A 108 -10.46 -5.88 -13.39
CA ASP A 108 -10.33 -5.08 -14.61
C ASP A 108 -9.70 -5.85 -15.79
N GLY A 109 -9.45 -7.16 -15.61
CA GLY A 109 -8.91 -8.04 -16.65
C GLY A 109 -7.48 -7.71 -17.07
N LYS A 110 -6.72 -7.03 -16.22
CA LYS A 110 -5.32 -6.61 -16.48
C LYS A 110 -4.31 -7.70 -16.16
N VAL A 111 -4.74 -8.80 -15.57
CA VAL A 111 -3.92 -9.96 -15.22
C VAL A 111 -4.53 -11.21 -15.85
N ASP A 112 -3.71 -12.02 -16.52
CA ASP A 112 -4.16 -13.30 -17.07
C ASP A 112 -4.52 -14.33 -15.96
N GLY A 113 -5.28 -15.36 -16.31
CA GLY A 113 -5.83 -16.30 -15.33
C GLY A 113 -4.77 -17.10 -14.54
N GLU A 114 -3.64 -17.43 -15.17
CA GLU A 114 -2.55 -18.18 -14.52
C GLU A 114 -1.80 -17.28 -13.52
N LYS A 115 -1.43 -16.06 -13.94
CA LYS A 115 -0.82 -15.05 -13.07
C LYS A 115 -1.75 -14.62 -11.95
N ALA A 116 -3.05 -14.47 -12.22
CA ALA A 116 -4.04 -14.14 -11.20
C ALA A 116 -4.11 -15.22 -10.12
N GLN A 117 -4.09 -16.50 -10.52
CA GLN A 117 -4.03 -17.61 -9.55
C GLN A 117 -2.73 -17.60 -8.74
N MET A 118 -1.60 -17.32 -9.39
CA MET A 118 -0.32 -17.18 -8.69
C MET A 118 -0.34 -16.03 -7.68
N LEU A 119 -0.85 -14.86 -8.06
CA LEU A 119 -0.99 -13.71 -7.17
C LEU A 119 -1.90 -14.00 -5.97
N ARG A 120 -3.04 -14.68 -6.17
CA ARG A 120 -3.90 -15.13 -5.07
C ARG A 120 -3.16 -16.03 -4.09
N ASN A 121 -2.43 -17.04 -4.59
CA ASN A 121 -1.63 -17.91 -3.73
C ASN A 121 -0.55 -17.14 -2.95
N ARG A 122 0.05 -16.10 -3.56
CA ARG A 122 1.02 -15.22 -2.88
C ARG A 122 0.36 -14.32 -1.83
N LEU A 123 -0.84 -13.82 -2.09
CA LEU A 123 -1.63 -13.08 -1.10
C LEU A 123 -2.00 -13.96 0.08
N ASP A 124 -2.45 -15.20 -0.15
CA ASP A 124 -2.76 -16.15 0.92
C ASP A 124 -1.51 -16.42 1.79
N ALA A 125 -0.35 -16.59 1.16
CA ALA A 125 0.92 -16.73 1.86
C ALA A 125 1.30 -15.48 2.66
N LEU A 126 1.06 -14.28 2.12
CA LEU A 126 1.26 -13.01 2.82
C LEU A 126 0.34 -12.91 4.06
N TYR A 127 -0.95 -13.21 3.91
CA TYR A 127 -1.91 -13.21 5.01
C TYR A 127 -1.59 -14.24 6.08
N ALA A 128 -1.06 -15.41 5.70
CA ALA A 128 -0.62 -16.41 6.66
C ALA A 128 0.47 -15.86 7.60
N THR A 129 1.31 -14.92 7.15
CA THR A 129 2.35 -14.30 8.00
C THR A 129 1.79 -13.38 9.08
N ILE A 130 0.60 -12.81 8.87
CA ILE A 130 -0.08 -11.87 9.78
C ILE A 130 -1.31 -12.50 10.43
N LYS A 131 -1.38 -13.83 10.53
CA LYS A 131 -2.53 -14.51 11.13
C LYS A 131 -2.48 -14.54 12.67
N ASP A 132 -1.28 -14.51 13.23
CA ASP A 132 -1.04 -14.56 14.67
C ASP A 132 0.05 -13.55 15.03
N GLU A 133 -0.34 -12.50 15.76
CA GLU A 133 0.55 -11.44 16.23
C GLU A 133 1.69 -11.97 17.10
N ASN A 134 1.46 -13.04 17.88
CA ASN A 134 2.47 -13.56 18.82
C ASN A 134 3.64 -14.27 18.13
N SER A 135 3.41 -14.79 16.93
CA SER A 135 4.43 -15.49 16.12
C SER A 135 4.88 -14.68 14.91
N TRP A 136 4.38 -13.44 14.78
CA TRP A 136 4.71 -12.56 13.66
C TRP A 136 6.19 -12.18 13.64
N SER A 137 6.76 -12.11 12.44
CA SER A 137 8.09 -11.54 12.24
C SER A 137 8.16 -10.71 10.96
N VAL A 138 8.82 -9.56 11.06
CA VAL A 138 9.08 -8.66 9.92
C VAL A 138 9.85 -9.36 8.80
N GLN A 139 10.73 -10.32 9.13
CA GLN A 139 11.50 -11.06 8.13
C GLN A 139 10.60 -11.95 7.26
N ASN A 140 9.70 -12.73 7.88
CA ASN A 140 8.78 -13.58 7.13
C ASN A 140 7.80 -12.74 6.30
N PHE A 141 7.31 -11.65 6.86
CA PHE A 141 6.46 -10.70 6.15
C PHE A 141 7.14 -10.11 4.91
N ASN A 142 8.37 -9.61 5.06
CA ASN A 142 9.14 -9.05 3.95
C ASN A 142 9.44 -10.09 2.86
N ASN A 143 9.73 -11.33 3.24
CA ASN A 143 9.93 -12.43 2.29
C ASN A 143 8.64 -12.73 1.50
N ALA A 144 7.48 -12.73 2.17
CA ALA A 144 6.19 -12.93 1.51
C ALA A 144 5.84 -11.77 0.56
N LEU A 145 6.12 -10.52 0.94
CA LEU A 145 5.97 -9.36 0.06
C LEU A 145 6.86 -9.45 -1.19
N ALA A 146 8.12 -9.84 -1.03
CA ALA A 146 9.02 -10.04 -2.15
C ALA A 146 8.52 -11.13 -3.11
N ALA A 147 7.97 -12.22 -2.57
CA ALA A 147 7.37 -13.30 -3.36
C ALA A 147 6.08 -12.86 -4.07
N LEU A 148 5.27 -11.99 -3.46
CA LEU A 148 4.10 -11.38 -4.10
C LEU A 148 4.51 -10.49 -5.27
N ARG A 149 5.50 -9.60 -5.07
CA ARG A 149 6.03 -8.76 -6.13
C ARG A 149 6.58 -9.59 -7.30
N ALA A 150 7.33 -10.66 -7.01
CA ALA A 150 7.89 -11.52 -8.05
C ALA A 150 6.82 -12.25 -8.90
N ALA A 151 5.56 -12.28 -8.45
CA ALA A 151 4.43 -12.81 -9.21
C ALA A 151 3.68 -11.75 -10.02
N ALA A 152 4.07 -10.47 -9.94
CA ALA A 152 3.51 -9.40 -10.75
C ALA A 152 3.75 -9.65 -12.26
N PRO A 153 2.85 -9.16 -13.13
CA PRO A 153 2.92 -9.42 -14.56
C PRO A 153 4.12 -8.80 -15.28
#